data_AF-A0A519VUT3-F1
#
_entry.id   AF-A0A519VUT3-F1
#
_cell.length_a   1.000
_cell.length_b   1.000
_cell.length_c   1.000
_cell.angle_alpha   90.00
_cell.angle_beta   90.00
_cell.angle_gamma   90.00
#
_symmetry.space_group_name_H-M   'P 1'
#
loop_
_entity.id
_entity.type
_entity.pdbx_description
1 polymer ?
#
loop_
_entity_poly.entity_id
_entity_poly.type
_entity_poly.pdbx_seq_one_letter_code
_entity_poly.pdbx_strand_id
1 'polypeptide(L)'
;MDFTFNIFAFILIFFGALTLFLSYYLYKKEAEAVRFFGIMMLSNAIWSLGYGFELASSSIEQVMFFIKIEYIGITTLPLNWFLFCLRFSGKDTWYKKPINMGLLMSVPIATTLLVWTNDYHHLHYKSYFMDLSGDFPMLSLNPGISYRLFTLYFYLLLALGSYLLIAKFRKSDPIYKRQNYSIIIAAMIPWMVNVTYVLGFRPLGNLDLTPFAFIATIFMISLGIYRFQLFDILPVAREKVLDLMQDAFVVLDNKTRIIDYNLSFRKYFSVSKHNNVIGIHIQDLLPGQPELMHFLKDGQSGILEQYLSLSREVSPSLEDIKLGSEEMRIGNKRISMHTLSDTDD
;
A
#
# COMPACT_ATOMS: atom_id res chain seq x y z
N MET A 1 31.87 21.46 15.64
CA MET A 1 31.49 20.75 14.41
C MET A 1 31.47 21.80 13.33
N ASP A 2 32.29 21.64 12.30
CA ASP A 2 32.46 22.64 11.25
C ASP A 2 31.77 22.13 9.98
N PHE A 3 30.71 22.84 9.58
CA PHE A 3 29.86 22.43 8.47
C PHE A 3 30.08 23.30 7.23
N THR A 4 30.20 22.66 6.07
CA THR A 4 30.24 23.28 4.75
C THR A 4 29.10 22.71 3.91
N PHE A 5 27.96 23.40 3.90
CA PHE A 5 26.76 22.88 3.24
C PHE A 5 26.84 23.01 1.70
N ASN A 6 26.68 21.87 1.03
CA ASN A 6 26.45 21.81 -0.41
C ASN A 6 24.95 21.60 -0.72
N ILE A 7 24.57 21.69 -2.00
CA ILE A 7 23.16 21.58 -2.42
C ILE A 7 22.54 20.22 -2.07
N PHE A 8 23.31 19.13 -2.13
CA PHE A 8 22.86 17.79 -1.78
C PHE A 8 22.55 17.67 -0.28
N ALA A 9 23.44 18.20 0.56
CA ALA A 9 23.24 18.28 2.01
C ALA A 9 21.97 19.07 2.37
N PHE A 10 21.76 20.25 1.75
CA PHE A 10 20.56 21.06 1.98
C PHE A 10 19.28 20.31 1.61
N ILE A 11 19.25 19.66 0.45
CA ILE A 11 18.09 18.87 -0.01
C ILE A 11 17.79 17.76 1.00
N LEU A 12 18.80 16.99 1.41
CA LEU A 12 18.64 15.88 2.35
C LEU A 12 18.15 16.35 3.72
N ILE A 13 18.71 17.44 4.23
CA ILE A 13 18.30 17.98 5.54
C ILE A 13 16.86 18.49 5.48
N PHE A 14 16.52 19.27 4.45
CA PHE A 14 15.18 19.82 4.29
C PHE A 14 14.11 18.72 4.15
N PHE A 15 14.30 17.80 3.20
CA PHE A 15 13.35 16.72 2.98
C PHE A 15 13.39 15.65 4.08
N GLY A 16 14.53 15.45 4.74
CA GLY A 16 14.66 14.61 5.93
C GLY A 16 13.83 15.16 7.09
N ALA A 17 13.90 16.47 7.35
CA ALA A 17 13.08 17.13 8.36
C ALA A 17 11.58 17.08 8.03
N LEU A 18 11.21 17.30 6.75
CA LEU A 18 9.83 17.14 6.30
C LEU A 18 9.33 15.70 6.50
N THR A 19 10.16 14.71 6.15
CA THR A 19 9.86 13.29 6.34
C THR A 19 9.69 12.95 7.81
N LEU A 20 10.50 13.54 8.69
CA LEU A 20 10.38 13.37 10.14
C LEU A 20 9.05 13.90 10.68
N PHE A 21 8.65 15.09 10.21
CA PHE A 21 7.36 15.69 10.57
C PHE A 21 6.19 14.81 10.11
N LEU A 22 6.21 14.35 8.85
CA LEU A 22 5.17 13.47 8.31
C LEU A 22 5.13 12.13 9.05
N SER A 23 6.29 11.56 9.39
CA SER A 23 6.40 10.35 10.23
C SER A 23 5.64 10.53 11.55
N TYR A 24 5.88 11.62 12.26
CA TYR A 24 5.19 11.93 13.51
C TYR A 24 3.68 12.06 13.33
N TYR A 25 3.24 12.75 12.28
CA TYR A 25 1.81 12.91 11.96
C TYR A 25 1.12 11.57 11.68
N LEU A 26 1.76 10.69 10.90
CA LEU A 26 1.22 9.39 10.52
C LEU A 26 1.23 8.39 11.67
N TYR A 27 2.23 8.45 12.56
CA TYR A 27 2.30 7.60 13.75
C TYR A 27 1.12 7.81 14.70
N LYS A 28 0.53 9.01 14.72
CA LYS A 28 -0.66 9.32 15.54
C LYS A 28 -1.98 8.77 14.99
N LYS A 29 -2.01 8.28 13.75
CA LYS A 29 -3.25 7.73 13.16
C LYS A 29 -3.63 6.39 13.79
N GLU A 30 -4.91 6.05 13.83
CA GLU A 30 -5.40 4.81 14.47
C GLU A 30 -5.07 3.55 13.67
N ALA A 31 -5.13 3.64 12.33
CA ALA A 31 -4.86 2.51 11.46
C ALA A 31 -3.40 2.04 11.59
N GLU A 32 -3.19 0.81 12.08
CA GLU A 32 -1.85 0.26 12.33
C GLU A 32 -0.94 0.23 11.09
N ALA A 33 -1.49 0.00 9.89
CA ALA A 33 -0.69 0.03 8.66
C ALA A 33 -0.10 1.43 8.39
N VAL A 34 -0.85 2.49 8.74
CA VAL A 34 -0.38 3.89 8.67
C VAL A 34 0.74 4.13 9.67
N ARG A 35 0.62 3.55 10.87
CA ARG A 35 1.66 3.65 11.91
C ARG A 35 2.98 3.01 11.45
N PHE A 36 2.93 1.80 10.88
CA PHE A 36 4.13 1.16 10.33
C PHE A 36 4.75 1.95 9.18
N PHE A 37 3.92 2.56 8.32
CA PHE A 37 4.41 3.48 7.30
C PHE A 37 5.10 4.71 7.92
N GLY A 38 4.52 5.30 8.98
CA GLY A 38 5.16 6.37 9.76
C GLY A 38 6.51 5.95 10.36
N ILE A 39 6.59 4.77 10.98
CA ILE A 39 7.86 4.23 11.53
C ILE A 39 8.91 4.02 10.42
N MET A 40 8.50 3.55 9.24
CA MET A 40 9.39 3.45 8.09
C MET A 40 9.90 4.83 7.63
N MET A 41 9.02 5.84 7.64
CA MET A 41 9.42 7.23 7.35
C MET A 41 10.39 7.78 8.40
N LEU A 42 10.26 7.40 9.67
CA LEU A 42 11.23 7.74 10.71
C LEU A 42 12.63 7.21 10.36
N SER A 43 12.73 5.93 9.96
CA SER A 43 14.01 5.35 9.51
C SER A 43 14.62 6.14 8.35
N ASN A 44 13.80 6.52 7.37
CA ASN A 44 14.27 7.30 6.23
C ASN A 44 14.72 8.71 6.64
N ALA A 45 14.00 9.34 7.58
CA ALA A 45 14.35 10.67 8.08
C ALA A 45 15.69 10.64 8.84
N ILE A 46 15.91 9.64 9.70
CA ILE A 46 17.18 9.46 10.41
C ILE A 46 18.33 9.30 9.42
N TRP A 47 18.16 8.45 8.40
CA TRP A 47 19.16 8.26 7.36
C TRP A 47 19.41 9.54 6.56
N SER A 48 18.36 10.20 6.07
CA SER A 48 18.50 11.40 5.24
C SER A 48 19.14 12.55 6.01
N LEU A 49 18.75 12.77 7.27
CA LEU A 49 19.34 13.80 8.12
C LEU A 49 20.81 13.49 8.43
N GLY A 50 21.11 12.25 8.82
CA GLY A 50 22.49 11.83 9.06
C GLY A 50 23.36 12.07 7.83
N TYR A 51 22.91 11.59 6.67
CA TYR A 51 23.65 11.72 5.41
C TYR A 51 23.80 13.17 4.97
N GLY A 52 22.77 14.00 5.17
CA GLY A 52 22.87 15.43 4.92
C GLY A 52 23.94 16.13 5.77
N PHE A 53 24.07 15.76 7.05
CA PHE A 53 25.13 16.27 7.91
C PHE A 53 26.49 15.65 7.63
N GLU A 54 26.55 14.38 7.19
CA GLU A 54 27.78 13.74 6.69
C GLU A 54 28.34 14.52 5.49
N LEU A 55 27.50 14.79 4.49
CA LEU A 55 27.89 15.55 3.31
C LEU A 55 28.27 17.01 3.60
N ALA A 56 27.78 17.56 4.71
CA ALA A 56 28.16 18.89 5.18
C ALA A 56 29.42 18.88 6.06
N SER A 57 29.97 17.72 6.41
CA SER A 57 31.08 17.62 7.37
C SER A 57 32.44 17.79 6.69
N SER A 58 33.34 18.50 7.36
CA SER A 58 34.66 18.85 6.80
C SER A 58 35.80 17.96 7.33
N SER A 59 35.55 17.16 8.37
CA SER A 59 36.54 16.24 8.97
C SER A 59 36.05 14.80 8.95
N ILE A 60 37.00 13.86 8.86
CA ILE A 60 36.67 12.42 8.85
C ILE A 60 35.99 11.96 10.15
N GLU A 61 36.38 12.53 11.29
CA GLU A 61 35.78 12.20 12.59
C GLU A 61 34.30 12.59 12.63
N GLN A 62 33.97 13.76 12.09
CA GLN A 62 32.60 14.27 12.03
C GLN A 62 31.75 13.46 11.03
N VAL A 63 32.31 13.13 9.86
CA VAL A 63 31.69 12.23 8.87
C VAL A 63 31.37 10.87 9.51
N MET A 64 32.34 10.25 10.18
CA MET A 64 32.15 8.94 10.81
C MET A 64 31.15 8.98 11.98
N PHE A 65 31.04 10.11 12.68
CA PHE A 65 30.00 10.31 13.69
C PHE A 65 28.60 10.28 13.06
N PHE A 66 28.39 11.00 11.95
CA PHE A 66 27.09 11.01 11.27
C PHE A 66 26.76 9.66 10.63
N ILE A 67 27.74 8.94 10.09
CA ILE A 67 27.55 7.55 9.63
C ILE A 67 27.01 6.65 10.73
N LYS A 68 27.51 6.77 11.97
CA LYS A 68 26.99 5.97 13.09
C LYS A 68 25.50 6.25 13.34
N ILE A 69 25.05 7.49 13.14
CA ILE A 69 23.63 7.88 13.23
C ILE A 69 22.84 7.35 12.03
N GLU A 70 23.37 7.50 10.80
CA GLU A 70 22.73 7.02 9.58
C GLU A 70 22.43 5.54 9.62
N TYR A 71 23.35 4.74 10.18
CA TYR A 71 23.17 3.30 10.27
C TYR A 71 21.97 2.88 11.10
N ILE A 72 21.48 3.72 12.02
CA ILE A 72 20.21 3.48 12.70
C ILE A 72 19.07 3.51 11.68
N GLY A 73 19.05 4.50 10.78
CA GLY A 73 18.07 4.61 9.71
C GLY A 73 18.23 3.51 8.67
N ILE A 74 19.45 3.32 8.14
CA ILE A 74 19.78 2.32 7.10
C ILE A 74 19.37 0.92 7.52
N THR A 75 19.66 0.53 8.76
CA THR A 75 19.39 -0.85 9.25
C THR A 75 17.93 -1.09 9.55
N THR A 76 17.20 -0.08 10.03
CA THR A 76 15.78 -0.22 10.40
C THR A 76 14.82 -0.02 9.23
N LEU A 77 15.21 0.71 8.19
CA LEU A 77 14.37 0.97 7.01
C LEU A 77 13.85 -0.28 6.30
N PRO A 78 14.69 -1.26 5.88
CA PRO A 78 14.21 -2.46 5.18
C PRO A 78 13.34 -3.34 6.09
N LEU A 79 13.64 -3.37 7.39
CA LEU A 79 12.83 -4.05 8.40
C LEU A 79 11.43 -3.44 8.48
N ASN A 80 11.34 -2.12 8.64
CA ASN A 80 10.07 -1.41 8.76
C ASN A 80 9.25 -1.47 7.47
N TRP A 81 9.90 -1.41 6.30
CA TRP A 81 9.26 -1.70 5.01
C TRP A 81 8.62 -3.10 4.98
N PHE A 82 9.36 -4.13 5.41
CA PHE A 82 8.86 -5.50 5.40
C PHE A 82 7.69 -5.70 6.38
N LEU A 83 7.78 -5.13 7.58
CA LEU A 83 6.70 -5.15 8.57
C LEU A 83 5.45 -4.43 8.06
N PHE A 84 5.62 -3.26 7.44
CA PHE A 84 4.55 -2.55 6.75
C PHE A 84 3.89 -3.44 5.69
N CYS A 85 4.68 -4.07 4.81
CA CYS A 85 4.15 -4.93 3.75
C CYS A 85 3.42 -6.16 4.30
N LEU A 86 3.92 -6.78 5.38
CA LEU A 86 3.25 -7.90 6.05
C LEU A 86 1.91 -7.47 6.64
N ARG A 87 1.87 -6.36 7.38
CA ARG A 87 0.64 -5.84 7.99
C ARG A 87 -0.36 -5.41 6.93
N PHE A 88 0.10 -4.64 5.95
CA PHE A 88 -0.71 -4.21 4.81
C PHE A 88 -1.24 -5.40 4.03
N SER A 89 -0.49 -6.51 3.95
CA SER A 89 -0.93 -7.75 3.30
C SER A 89 -1.80 -8.68 4.16
N GLY A 90 -2.11 -8.31 5.41
CA GLY A 90 -2.89 -9.13 6.34
C GLY A 90 -2.15 -10.38 6.85
N LYS A 91 -0.82 -10.37 6.86
CA LYS A 91 0.05 -11.48 7.29
C LYS A 91 0.82 -11.17 8.58
N ASP A 92 0.28 -10.28 9.43
CA ASP A 92 0.95 -9.81 10.65
C ASP A 92 1.11 -10.89 11.74
N THR A 93 0.32 -11.96 11.69
CA THR A 93 0.46 -13.11 12.60
C THR A 93 1.84 -13.76 12.55
N TRP A 94 2.57 -13.60 11.44
CA TRP A 94 3.91 -14.16 11.29
C TRP A 94 4.94 -13.44 12.18
N TYR A 95 5.00 -12.10 12.16
CA TYR A 95 5.99 -11.36 12.96
C TYR A 95 5.55 -11.19 14.41
N LYS A 96 4.26 -11.35 14.73
CA LYS A 96 3.76 -11.37 16.12
C LYS A 96 4.36 -12.50 16.97
N LYS A 97 4.93 -13.53 16.33
CA LYS A 97 5.71 -14.57 17.01
C LYS A 97 7.05 -13.98 17.49
N PRO A 98 7.38 -14.04 18.81
CA PRO A 98 8.59 -13.44 19.35
C PRO A 98 9.87 -13.90 18.65
N ILE A 99 9.94 -15.18 18.26
CA ILE A 99 11.10 -15.72 17.54
C ILE A 99 11.32 -15.05 16.18
N ASN A 100 10.25 -14.78 15.44
CA ASN A 100 10.34 -14.17 14.11
C ASN A 100 10.71 -12.69 14.21
N MET A 101 10.12 -11.97 15.17
CA MET A 101 10.50 -10.58 15.45
C MET A 101 11.96 -10.49 15.94
N GLY A 102 12.36 -11.40 16.84
CA GLY A 102 13.74 -11.47 17.35
C GLY A 102 14.76 -11.71 16.23
N LEU A 103 14.48 -12.65 15.33
CA LEU A 103 15.32 -12.89 14.15
C LEU A 103 15.40 -11.65 13.25
N LEU A 104 14.26 -11.01 12.98
CA LEU A 104 14.22 -9.80 12.18
C LEU A 104 15.03 -8.64 12.79
N MET A 105 14.92 -8.42 14.11
CA MET A 105 15.61 -7.35 14.83
C MET A 105 17.10 -7.66 15.08
N SER A 106 17.47 -8.94 15.14
CA SER A 106 18.87 -9.34 15.40
C SER A 106 19.84 -8.78 14.36
N VAL A 107 19.45 -8.76 13.08
CA VAL A 107 20.32 -8.30 11.98
C VAL A 107 20.56 -6.78 12.02
N PRO A 108 19.53 -5.91 12.14
CA PRO A 108 19.74 -4.48 12.32
C PRO A 108 20.58 -4.12 13.56
N ILE A 109 20.31 -4.79 14.68
CA ILE A 109 21.05 -4.55 15.93
C ILE A 109 22.52 -4.96 15.76
N ALA A 110 22.76 -6.18 15.26
CA ALA A 110 24.12 -6.67 15.05
C ALA A 110 24.89 -5.79 14.05
N THR A 111 24.26 -5.37 12.95
CA THR A 111 24.89 -4.49 11.95
C THR A 111 25.21 -3.12 12.54
N THR A 112 24.29 -2.51 13.29
CA THR A 112 24.52 -1.22 13.95
C THR A 112 25.71 -1.30 14.91
N LEU A 113 25.76 -2.35 15.74
CA LEU A 113 26.88 -2.58 16.64
C LEU A 113 28.21 -2.75 15.88
N LEU A 114 28.23 -3.58 14.83
CA LEU A 114 29.41 -3.78 13.98
C LEU A 114 29.91 -2.50 13.31
N VAL A 115 29.02 -1.56 12.97
CA VAL A 115 29.41 -0.26 12.44
C VAL A 115 30.00 0.62 13.54
N TRP A 116 29.35 0.66 14.70
CA TRP A 116 29.79 1.49 15.83
C TRP A 116 31.13 1.04 16.40
N THR A 117 31.42 -0.27 16.36
CA THR A 117 32.69 -0.86 16.80
C THR A 117 33.67 -1.14 15.66
N ASN A 118 33.41 -0.63 14.44
CA ASN A 118 34.21 -0.98 13.26
C ASN A 118 35.70 -0.65 13.41
N ASP A 119 36.05 0.37 14.20
CA ASP A 119 37.45 0.78 14.44
C ASP A 119 38.29 -0.31 15.13
N TYR A 120 37.67 -1.32 15.76
CA TYR A 120 38.38 -2.42 16.43
C TYR A 120 38.62 -3.65 15.54
N HIS A 121 37.78 -3.87 14.52
CA HIS A 121 37.74 -5.14 13.80
C HIS A 121 37.68 -5.02 12.26
N HIS A 122 37.30 -3.86 11.73
CA HIS A 122 37.26 -3.57 10.29
C HIS A 122 36.43 -4.58 9.44
N LEU A 123 35.40 -5.18 10.05
CA LEU A 123 34.55 -6.20 9.41
C LEU A 123 33.49 -5.57 8.52
N HIS A 124 33.03 -4.37 8.87
CA HIS A 124 32.01 -3.64 8.13
C HIS A 124 32.64 -2.77 7.05
N TYR A 125 33.62 -1.94 7.42
CA TYR A 125 34.47 -1.21 6.50
C TYR A 125 35.93 -1.59 6.73
N LYS A 126 36.61 -2.03 5.66
CA LYS A 126 38.03 -2.40 5.70
C LYS A 126 38.93 -1.18 5.84
N SER A 127 38.56 -0.11 5.14
CA SER A 127 39.24 1.17 5.15
C SER A 127 38.27 2.25 4.69
N TYR A 128 38.49 3.48 5.12
CA TYR A 128 37.73 4.64 4.72
C TYR A 128 38.66 5.85 4.63
N PHE A 129 38.44 6.74 3.68
CA PHE A 129 39.22 7.98 3.52
C PHE A 129 38.36 9.09 2.91
N MET A 130 38.72 10.35 3.17
CA MET A 130 38.11 11.49 2.50
C MET A 130 38.72 11.62 1.10
N ASP A 131 37.87 11.49 0.10
CA ASP A 131 38.18 11.80 -1.29
C ASP A 131 37.94 13.30 -1.52
N LEU A 132 39.00 14.01 -1.87
CA LEU A 132 39.00 15.46 -2.12
C LEU A 132 39.11 15.79 -3.61
N SER A 133 38.99 14.79 -4.50
CA SER A 133 39.18 14.99 -5.94
C SER A 133 37.98 15.64 -6.65
N GLY A 134 36.80 15.66 -6.03
CA GLY A 134 35.57 16.24 -6.58
C GLY A 134 35.26 17.66 -6.10
N ASP A 135 34.07 18.16 -6.45
CA ASP A 135 33.58 19.51 -6.12
C ASP A 135 33.42 19.75 -4.61
N PHE A 136 33.31 18.69 -3.82
CA PHE A 136 33.27 18.74 -2.36
C PHE A 136 33.85 17.44 -1.76
N PRO A 137 34.33 17.47 -0.51
CA PRO A 137 34.86 16.29 0.17
C PRO A 137 33.81 15.18 0.27
N MET A 138 34.13 13.98 -0.20
CA MET A 138 33.26 12.81 -0.11
C MET A 138 33.94 11.66 0.61
N LEU A 139 33.16 10.88 1.36
CA LEU A 139 33.69 9.66 1.95
C LEU A 139 33.83 8.56 0.89
N SER A 140 35.02 7.96 0.81
CA SER A 140 35.25 6.73 0.07
C SER A 140 35.36 5.56 1.04
N LEU A 141 34.51 4.54 0.83
CA LEU A 141 34.37 3.37 1.69
C LEU A 141 34.82 2.10 0.96
N ASN A 142 35.70 1.33 1.58
CA ASN A 142 36.03 -0.01 1.11
C ASN A 142 35.20 -1.06 1.88
N PRO A 143 34.19 -1.69 1.23
CA PRO A 143 33.24 -2.54 1.92
C PRO A 143 33.86 -3.86 2.42
N GLY A 144 33.65 -4.15 3.70
CA GLY A 144 33.99 -5.41 4.36
C GLY A 144 32.95 -6.51 4.13
N ILE A 145 33.14 -7.64 4.81
CA ILE A 145 32.23 -8.80 4.68
C ILE A 145 30.86 -8.52 5.30
N SER A 146 30.82 -7.85 6.44
CA SER A 146 29.57 -7.52 7.14
C SER A 146 28.70 -6.59 6.30
N TYR A 147 29.30 -5.59 5.65
CA TYR A 147 28.59 -4.70 4.71
C TYR A 147 27.88 -5.48 3.60
N ARG A 148 28.56 -6.46 2.99
CA ARG A 148 27.99 -7.27 1.89
C ARG A 148 26.85 -8.17 2.38
N LEU A 149 26.99 -8.77 3.56
CA LEU A 149 25.94 -9.59 4.18
C LEU A 149 24.71 -8.75 4.51
N PHE A 150 24.90 -7.57 5.10
CA PHE A 150 23.81 -6.64 5.38
C PHE A 150 23.15 -6.14 4.09
N THR A 151 23.95 -5.83 3.05
CA THR A 151 23.43 -5.45 1.74
C THR A 151 22.51 -6.54 1.16
N LEU A 152 22.92 -7.81 1.24
CA LEU A 152 22.06 -8.93 0.82
C LEU A 152 20.76 -8.98 1.63
N TYR A 153 20.84 -8.87 2.96
CA TYR A 153 19.67 -8.83 3.83
C TYR A 153 18.72 -7.67 3.49
N PHE A 154 19.26 -6.47 3.27
CA PHE A 154 18.53 -5.26 2.91
C PHE A 154 17.69 -5.50 1.65
N TYR A 155 18.32 -5.99 0.58
CA TYR A 155 17.60 -6.27 -0.68
C TYR A 155 16.62 -7.43 -0.58
N LEU A 156 16.91 -8.46 0.21
CA LEU A 156 15.98 -9.56 0.44
C LEU A 156 14.68 -9.07 1.09
N LEU A 157 14.76 -8.22 2.12
CA LEU A 157 13.57 -7.66 2.76
C LEU A 157 12.78 -6.74 1.83
N LEU A 158 13.47 -5.89 1.05
CA LEU A 158 12.81 -5.07 0.04
C LEU A 158 12.06 -5.93 -0.99
N ALA A 159 12.69 -7.03 -1.44
CA ALA A 159 12.13 -7.91 -2.47
C ALA A 159 10.92 -8.68 -1.94
N LEU A 160 11.03 -9.23 -0.72
CA LEU A 160 9.93 -9.92 -0.06
C LEU A 160 8.75 -8.99 0.20
N GLY A 161 9.00 -7.76 0.66
CA GLY A 161 7.94 -6.75 0.85
C GLY A 161 7.24 -6.38 -0.46
N SER A 162 8.03 -6.15 -1.53
CA SER A 162 7.51 -5.88 -2.87
C SER A 162 6.66 -7.04 -3.41
N TYR A 163 7.13 -8.27 -3.24
CA TYR A 163 6.39 -9.49 -3.60
C TYR A 163 5.05 -9.58 -2.86
N LEU A 164 5.03 -9.28 -1.56
CA LEU A 164 3.79 -9.27 -0.77
C LEU A 164 2.77 -8.26 -1.30
N LEU A 165 3.20 -7.04 -1.62
CA LEU A 165 2.34 -6.01 -2.21
C LEU A 165 1.80 -6.45 -3.58
N ILE A 166 2.66 -6.94 -4.47
CA ILE A 166 2.27 -7.45 -5.80
C ILE A 166 1.26 -8.59 -5.66
N ALA A 167 1.51 -9.54 -4.75
CA ALA A 167 0.62 -10.67 -4.51
C ALA A 167 -0.75 -10.24 -3.98
N LYS A 168 -0.80 -9.20 -3.12
CA LYS A 168 -2.06 -8.63 -2.63
C LYS A 168 -2.81 -7.93 -3.75
N PHE A 169 -2.15 -7.06 -4.50
CA PHE A 169 -2.77 -6.25 -5.54
C PHE A 169 -3.24 -7.05 -6.76
N ARG A 170 -2.60 -8.17 -7.08
CA ARG A 170 -3.09 -9.11 -8.10
C ARG A 170 -4.48 -9.66 -7.81
N LYS A 171 -4.85 -9.77 -6.53
CA LYS A 171 -6.15 -10.28 -6.05
C LYS A 171 -7.19 -9.18 -5.79
N SER A 172 -6.83 -7.91 -5.90
CA SER A 172 -7.75 -6.78 -5.69
C SER A 172 -8.70 -6.58 -6.88
N ASP A 173 -9.85 -5.98 -6.63
CA ASP A 173 -10.85 -5.70 -7.66
C ASP A 173 -10.31 -4.81 -8.79
N PRO A 174 -10.78 -4.99 -10.04
CA PRO A 174 -10.27 -4.29 -11.21
C PRO A 174 -10.24 -2.76 -11.09
N ILE A 175 -11.20 -2.20 -10.36
CA ILE A 175 -11.36 -0.75 -10.11
C ILE A 175 -10.15 -0.20 -9.35
N TYR A 176 -9.65 -0.94 -8.36
CA TYR A 176 -8.52 -0.51 -7.52
C TYR A 176 -7.15 -0.93 -8.08
N LYS A 177 -7.09 -1.81 -9.10
CA LYS A 177 -5.82 -2.28 -9.67
C LYS A 177 -4.94 -1.13 -10.18
N ARG A 178 -5.51 -0.13 -10.87
CA ARG A 178 -4.74 1.00 -11.43
C ARG A 178 -4.11 1.88 -10.34
N GLN A 179 -4.81 2.06 -9.22
CA GLN A 179 -4.31 2.81 -8.05
C GLN A 179 -3.19 2.02 -7.36
N ASN A 180 -3.42 0.73 -7.13
CA ASN A 180 -2.48 -0.20 -6.52
C ASN A 180 -1.17 -0.34 -7.32
N TYR A 181 -1.23 -0.38 -8.65
CA TYR A 181 -0.03 -0.43 -9.50
C TYR A 181 0.78 0.87 -9.45
N SER A 182 0.14 2.03 -9.24
CA SER A 182 0.86 3.32 -9.12
C SER A 182 1.78 3.32 -7.89
N ILE A 183 1.36 2.67 -6.80
CA ILE A 183 2.19 2.51 -5.58
C ILE A 183 3.34 1.53 -5.82
N ILE A 184 3.12 0.44 -6.56
CA ILE A 184 4.21 -0.46 -6.95
C ILE A 184 5.24 0.31 -7.77
N ILE A 185 4.80 1.09 -8.76
CA ILE A 185 5.70 1.88 -9.61
C ILE A 185 6.52 2.86 -8.75
N ALA A 186 5.88 3.56 -7.81
CA ALA A 186 6.58 4.44 -6.87
C ALA A 186 7.61 3.68 -6.01
N ALA A 187 7.28 2.47 -5.55
CA ALA A 187 8.18 1.61 -4.78
C ALA A 187 9.31 0.99 -5.61
N MET A 188 9.23 0.99 -6.95
CA MET A 188 10.31 0.53 -7.84
C MET A 188 11.37 1.61 -8.11
N ILE A 189 11.08 2.88 -7.82
CA ILE A 189 12.05 3.98 -8.02
C ILE A 189 13.34 3.75 -7.21
N PRO A 190 13.30 3.45 -5.90
CA PRO A 190 14.51 3.22 -5.10
C PRO A 190 15.24 1.97 -5.56
N TRP A 191 14.52 0.95 -6.03
CA TRP A 191 15.08 -0.26 -6.63
C TRP A 191 15.96 0.06 -7.83
N MET A 192 15.47 0.86 -8.78
CA MET A 192 16.22 1.20 -9.98
C MET A 192 17.50 1.96 -9.62
N VAL A 193 17.41 2.97 -8.74
CA VAL A 193 18.55 3.77 -8.30
C VAL A 193 19.59 2.90 -7.57
N ASN A 194 19.15 2.04 -6.65
CA ASN A 194 20.03 1.17 -5.88
C ASN A 194 20.72 0.12 -6.73
N VAL A 195 19.99 -0.55 -7.63
CA VAL A 195 20.58 -1.54 -8.53
C VAL A 195 21.61 -0.89 -9.45
N THR A 196 21.33 0.29 -9.99
CA THR A 196 22.33 1.01 -10.80
C THR A 196 23.58 1.36 -10.00
N TYR A 197 23.42 1.79 -8.74
CA TYR A 197 24.52 2.12 -7.85
C TYR A 197 25.40 0.91 -7.50
N VAL A 198 24.78 -0.25 -7.21
CA VAL A 198 25.48 -1.51 -6.91
C VAL A 198 26.18 -2.08 -8.14
N LEU A 199 25.59 -1.95 -9.33
CA LEU A 199 26.20 -2.37 -10.60
C LEU A 199 27.37 -1.46 -11.04
N GLY A 200 27.70 -0.42 -10.26
CA GLY A 200 28.85 0.45 -10.50
C GLY A 200 28.55 1.66 -11.38
N PHE A 201 27.29 1.87 -11.79
CA PHE A 201 26.90 3.08 -12.51
C PHE A 201 26.76 4.25 -11.52
N ARG A 202 27.79 5.08 -11.44
CA ARG A 202 27.93 6.16 -10.46
C ARG A 202 28.20 7.51 -11.14
N PRO A 203 27.19 8.15 -11.73
CA PRO A 203 27.37 9.39 -12.50
C PRO A 203 27.82 10.58 -11.63
N LEU A 204 27.63 10.51 -10.32
CA LEU A 204 28.03 11.54 -9.34
C LEU A 204 29.09 11.03 -8.35
N GLY A 205 29.94 10.09 -8.79
CA GLY A 205 31.03 9.56 -7.96
C GLY A 205 30.55 8.76 -6.75
N ASN A 206 31.00 9.09 -5.55
CA ASN A 206 30.68 8.36 -4.32
C ASN A 206 29.36 8.82 -3.66
N LEU A 207 28.58 9.69 -4.31
CA LEU A 207 27.28 10.12 -3.80
C LEU A 207 26.28 8.94 -3.75
N ASP A 208 25.73 8.68 -2.58
CA ASP A 208 24.62 7.75 -2.42
C ASP A 208 23.30 8.43 -2.82
N LEU A 209 22.73 7.99 -3.94
CA LEU A 209 21.46 8.50 -4.45
C LEU A 209 20.23 7.87 -3.76
N THR A 210 20.44 6.90 -2.88
CA THR A 210 19.37 6.14 -2.25
C THR A 210 18.43 6.99 -1.40
N PRO A 211 18.92 7.87 -0.49
CA PRO A 211 18.03 8.69 0.32
C PRO A 211 17.17 9.64 -0.53
N PHE A 212 17.72 10.17 -1.64
CA PHE A 212 16.98 10.99 -2.60
C PHE A 212 15.86 10.20 -3.28
N ALA A 213 16.14 8.96 -3.69
CA ALA A 213 15.14 8.09 -4.29
C ALA A 213 14.01 7.75 -3.29
N PHE A 214 14.35 7.49 -2.03
CA PHE A 214 13.35 7.26 -0.99
C PHE A 214 12.50 8.50 -0.68
N ILE A 215 13.08 9.71 -0.68
CA ILE A 215 12.31 10.96 -0.57
C ILE A 215 11.27 11.07 -1.71
N ALA A 216 11.68 10.81 -2.96
CA ALA A 216 10.77 10.83 -4.10
C ALA A 216 9.65 9.78 -3.97
N THR A 217 9.99 8.56 -3.55
CA THR A 217 9.01 7.49 -3.30
C THR A 217 8.05 7.83 -2.17
N ILE A 218 8.54 8.40 -1.07
CA ILE A 218 7.70 8.83 0.07
C ILE A 218 6.72 9.91 -0.38
N PHE A 219 7.17 10.88 -1.19
CA PHE A 219 6.29 11.90 -1.73
C PHE A 219 5.19 11.28 -2.62
N MET A 220 5.55 10.36 -3.52
CA MET A 220 4.57 9.67 -4.38
C MET A 220 3.59 8.81 -3.59
N ILE A 221 4.06 8.06 -2.60
CA ILE A 221 3.20 7.25 -1.74
C ILE A 221 2.30 8.16 -0.88
N SER A 222 2.81 9.27 -0.36
CA SER A 222 2.00 10.24 0.41
C SER A 222 0.89 10.86 -0.43
N LEU A 223 1.19 11.24 -1.68
CA LEU A 223 0.17 11.65 -2.64
C LEU A 223 -0.85 10.54 -2.90
N GLY A 224 -0.39 9.29 -3.00
CA GLY A 224 -1.26 8.13 -3.16
C GLY A 224 -2.18 7.91 -1.97
N ILE A 225 -1.68 8.08 -0.75
CA ILE A 225 -2.46 7.98 0.49
C ILE A 225 -3.53 9.07 0.55
N TYR A 226 -3.16 10.32 0.27
CA TYR A 226 -4.08 11.46 0.34
C TYR A 226 -5.13 11.43 -0.77
N ARG A 227 -4.74 11.07 -2.00
CA ARG A 227 -5.63 11.11 -3.17
C ARG A 227 -6.49 9.85 -3.32
N PHE A 228 -6.00 8.68 -2.88
CA PHE A 228 -6.66 7.40 -3.11
C PHE A 228 -7.14 6.72 -1.82
N GLN A 229 -7.12 7.42 -0.68
CA GLN A 229 -7.62 6.90 0.60
C GLN A 229 -7.07 5.51 0.93
N LEU A 230 -5.79 5.27 0.66
CA LEU A 230 -5.15 3.94 0.70
C LEU A 230 -5.31 3.19 2.04
N PHE A 231 -5.62 3.93 3.10
CA PHE A 231 -5.79 3.41 4.46
C PHE A 231 -7.19 3.64 5.04
N ASP A 232 -8.14 4.20 4.29
CA ASP A 232 -9.52 4.26 4.77
C ASP A 232 -10.13 2.87 4.70
N ILE A 233 -10.60 2.43 5.86
CA ILE A 233 -11.30 1.16 6.08
C ILE A 233 -12.76 1.27 5.61
N LEU A 234 -13.27 2.49 5.40
CA LEU A 234 -14.67 2.76 5.13
C LEU A 234 -15.19 2.15 3.81
N PRO A 235 -14.47 2.23 2.67
CA PRO A 235 -14.92 1.61 1.42
C PRO A 235 -14.93 0.08 1.54
N VAL A 236 -13.86 -0.50 2.11
CA VAL A 236 -13.69 -1.96 2.22
C VAL A 236 -14.72 -2.57 3.18
N ALA A 237 -15.06 -1.89 4.29
CA ALA A 237 -16.06 -2.37 5.23
C ALA A 237 -17.48 -2.35 4.62
N ARG A 238 -17.84 -1.29 3.89
CA ARG A 238 -19.12 -1.20 3.15
C ARG A 238 -19.22 -2.30 2.10
N GLU A 239 -18.18 -2.47 1.28
CA GLU A 239 -18.11 -3.54 0.26
C GLU A 239 -18.26 -4.93 0.90
N LYS A 240 -17.55 -5.22 2.00
CA LYS A 240 -17.63 -6.53 2.65
C LYS A 240 -18.99 -6.82 3.27
N VAL A 241 -19.67 -5.81 3.81
CA VAL A 241 -21.04 -5.97 4.31
C VAL A 241 -21.97 -6.28 3.15
N LEU A 242 -21.92 -5.49 2.07
CA LEU A 242 -22.75 -5.70 0.88
C LEU A 242 -22.51 -7.07 0.22
N ASP A 243 -21.25 -7.54 0.18
CA ASP A 243 -20.90 -8.85 -0.38
C ASP A 243 -21.31 -10.04 0.49
N LEU A 244 -21.37 -9.86 1.81
CA LEU A 244 -21.82 -10.88 2.76
C LEU A 244 -23.34 -10.86 2.96
N MET A 245 -24.04 -9.82 2.51
CA MET A 245 -25.49 -9.78 2.55
C MET A 245 -26.06 -10.97 1.77
N GLN A 246 -26.97 -11.69 2.43
CA GLN A 246 -27.66 -12.82 1.81
C GLN A 246 -28.58 -12.35 0.67
N ASP A 247 -29.07 -11.12 0.78
CA ASP A 247 -29.95 -10.50 -0.16
C ASP A 247 -29.17 -10.02 -1.39
N ALA A 248 -29.75 -10.16 -2.58
CA ALA A 248 -29.12 -9.61 -3.78
C ALA A 248 -29.31 -8.10 -3.85
N PHE A 249 -28.26 -7.40 -4.24
CA PHE A 249 -28.24 -5.97 -4.43
C PHE A 249 -27.62 -5.63 -5.80
N VAL A 250 -28.21 -4.64 -6.47
CA VAL A 250 -27.74 -4.09 -7.74
C VAL A 250 -27.93 -2.58 -7.74
N VAL A 251 -26.94 -1.87 -8.28
CA VAL A 251 -26.96 -0.41 -8.45
C VAL A 251 -27.11 -0.10 -9.92
N LEU A 252 -28.02 0.82 -10.23
CA LEU A 252 -28.28 1.31 -11.58
C LEU A 252 -27.85 2.77 -11.73
N ASP A 253 -27.40 3.14 -12.92
CA ASP A 253 -27.24 4.55 -13.31
C ASP A 253 -28.55 5.18 -13.78
N ASN A 254 -28.52 6.48 -14.09
CA ASN A 254 -29.67 7.25 -14.58
C ASN A 254 -30.24 6.75 -15.92
N LYS A 255 -29.54 5.84 -16.61
CA LYS A 255 -30.00 5.18 -17.84
C LYS A 255 -30.39 3.72 -17.57
N THR A 256 -30.65 3.36 -16.32
CA THR A 256 -31.02 2.01 -15.87
C THR A 256 -30.01 0.92 -16.28
N ARG A 257 -28.73 1.28 -16.38
CA ARG A 257 -27.62 0.35 -16.62
C ARG A 257 -26.98 -0.04 -15.31
N ILE A 258 -26.59 -1.32 -15.20
CA ILE A 258 -25.97 -1.87 -14.00
C ILE A 258 -24.56 -1.28 -13.85
N ILE A 259 -24.28 -0.64 -12.72
CA ILE A 259 -22.95 -0.11 -12.40
C ILE A 259 -22.24 -0.89 -11.31
N ASP A 260 -23.00 -1.56 -10.44
CA ASP A 260 -22.45 -2.39 -9.36
C ASP A 260 -23.47 -3.45 -8.89
N TYR A 261 -22.99 -4.52 -8.26
CA TYR A 261 -23.83 -5.58 -7.70
C TYR A 261 -23.04 -6.48 -6.74
N ASN A 262 -23.73 -7.09 -5.77
CA ASN A 262 -23.08 -7.95 -4.77
C ASN A 262 -22.95 -9.42 -5.19
N LEU A 263 -22.18 -10.21 -4.42
CA LEU A 263 -22.01 -11.66 -4.65
C LEU A 263 -23.33 -12.45 -4.65
N SER A 264 -24.33 -12.03 -3.87
CA SER A 264 -25.63 -12.70 -3.83
C SER A 264 -26.42 -12.50 -5.13
N PHE A 265 -26.28 -11.35 -5.81
CA PHE A 265 -26.89 -11.10 -7.12
C PHE A 265 -26.43 -12.11 -8.19
N ARG A 266 -25.15 -12.53 -8.16
CA ARG A 266 -24.61 -13.56 -9.08
C ARG A 266 -25.26 -14.94 -8.95
N LYS A 267 -25.96 -15.23 -7.86
CA LYS A 267 -26.60 -16.53 -7.64
C LYS A 267 -27.94 -16.64 -8.36
N TYR A 268 -28.60 -15.52 -8.60
CA TYR A 268 -29.92 -15.48 -9.24
C TYR A 268 -29.82 -15.45 -10.76
N PHE A 269 -28.79 -14.79 -11.28
CA PHE A 269 -28.50 -14.78 -12.70
C PHE A 269 -27.29 -15.67 -12.91
N SER A 270 -27.44 -16.73 -13.71
CA SER A 270 -26.33 -17.59 -14.14
C SER A 270 -25.37 -16.77 -15.01
N VAL A 271 -24.58 -15.90 -14.38
CA VAL A 271 -23.52 -15.12 -15.02
C VAL A 271 -22.44 -16.14 -15.37
N SER A 272 -22.66 -16.79 -16.52
CA SER A 272 -21.69 -17.69 -17.14
C SER A 272 -20.34 -17.00 -17.17
N LYS A 273 -19.29 -17.78 -16.89
CA LYS A 273 -17.90 -17.42 -16.54
C LYS A 273 -17.22 -16.27 -17.30
N HIS A 274 -17.81 -15.71 -18.35
CA HIS A 274 -17.28 -14.59 -19.14
C HIS A 274 -18.41 -13.68 -19.63
N ASN A 275 -18.94 -12.79 -18.79
CA ASN A 275 -19.34 -11.44 -19.20
C ASN A 275 -19.65 -10.59 -17.96
N ASN A 276 -18.99 -9.45 -17.88
CA ASN A 276 -19.21 -8.45 -16.86
C ASN A 276 -20.64 -7.90 -17.02
N VAL A 277 -21.50 -8.05 -16.00
CA VAL A 277 -22.91 -7.56 -16.07
C VAL A 277 -22.96 -6.03 -15.98
N ILE A 278 -21.85 -5.43 -15.56
CA ILE A 278 -21.65 -3.97 -15.52
C ILE A 278 -21.79 -3.40 -16.94
N GLY A 279 -22.65 -2.40 -17.08
CA GLY A 279 -22.96 -1.68 -18.33
C GLY A 279 -24.17 -2.20 -19.09
N ILE A 280 -24.71 -3.37 -18.73
CA ILE A 280 -25.92 -3.94 -19.33
C ILE A 280 -27.16 -3.21 -18.80
N HIS A 281 -28.17 -3.04 -19.64
CA HIS A 281 -29.45 -2.46 -19.24
C HIS A 281 -30.24 -3.47 -18.41
N ILE A 282 -30.81 -3.06 -17.27
CA ILE A 282 -31.52 -4.00 -16.36
C ILE A 282 -32.69 -4.71 -17.06
N GLN A 283 -33.32 -4.05 -18.03
CA GLN A 283 -34.39 -4.60 -18.86
C GLN A 283 -33.95 -5.79 -19.72
N ASP A 284 -32.69 -5.82 -20.15
CA ASP A 284 -32.15 -6.94 -20.93
C ASP A 284 -31.94 -8.18 -20.05
N LEU A 285 -31.68 -7.96 -18.75
CA LEU A 285 -31.49 -9.01 -17.75
C LEU A 285 -32.84 -9.51 -17.19
N LEU A 286 -33.82 -8.61 -17.06
CA LEU A 286 -35.17 -8.87 -16.57
C LEU A 286 -36.22 -8.44 -17.61
N PRO A 287 -36.35 -9.18 -18.73
CA PRO A 287 -37.36 -8.87 -19.73
C PRO A 287 -38.77 -9.11 -19.20
N GLY A 288 -39.74 -8.32 -19.66
CA GLY A 288 -41.17 -8.53 -19.36
C GLY A 288 -41.66 -7.98 -18.02
N GLN A 289 -40.93 -7.04 -17.40
CA GLN A 289 -41.29 -6.43 -16.10
C GLN A 289 -41.70 -4.94 -16.26
N PRO A 290 -42.93 -4.65 -16.75
CA PRO A 290 -43.37 -3.27 -17.00
C PRO A 290 -43.51 -2.43 -15.73
N GLU A 291 -43.92 -3.03 -14.61
CA GLU A 291 -44.05 -2.34 -13.32
C GLU A 291 -42.69 -1.87 -12.78
N LEU A 292 -41.67 -2.73 -12.82
CA LEU A 292 -40.29 -2.37 -12.46
C LEU A 292 -39.77 -1.22 -13.34
N MET A 293 -40.02 -1.28 -14.64
CA MET A 293 -39.56 -0.23 -15.57
C MET A 293 -40.29 1.10 -15.35
N HIS A 294 -41.56 1.08 -14.96
CA HIS A 294 -42.30 2.28 -14.60
C HIS A 294 -41.72 2.90 -13.32
N PHE A 295 -41.53 2.07 -12.29
CA PHE A 295 -40.97 2.48 -11.01
C PHE A 295 -39.57 3.10 -11.15
N LEU A 296 -38.69 2.48 -11.95
CA LEU A 296 -37.35 3.01 -12.22
C LEU A 296 -37.36 4.33 -13.02
N LYS A 297 -38.37 4.56 -13.88
CA LYS A 297 -38.52 5.80 -14.65
C LYS A 297 -39.07 6.95 -13.83
N ASP A 298 -39.95 6.65 -12.87
CA ASP A 298 -40.53 7.66 -11.97
C ASP A 298 -39.48 8.23 -11.01
N GLY A 299 -38.38 7.50 -10.77
CA GLY A 299 -37.25 7.98 -9.98
C GLY A 299 -37.56 8.20 -8.50
N GLN A 300 -38.67 7.65 -8.00
CA GLN A 300 -39.07 7.75 -6.60
C GLN A 300 -38.46 6.60 -5.78
N SER A 301 -37.91 6.93 -4.61
CA SER A 301 -37.48 5.93 -3.63
C SER A 301 -38.71 5.21 -3.05
N GLY A 302 -38.65 3.88 -2.96
CA GLY A 302 -39.75 3.07 -2.47
C GLY A 302 -39.47 1.57 -2.56
N ILE A 303 -40.40 0.77 -2.02
CA ILE A 303 -40.31 -0.69 -2.05
C ILE A 303 -41.31 -1.19 -3.09
N LEU A 304 -40.81 -1.88 -4.11
CA LEU A 304 -41.62 -2.62 -5.06
C LEU A 304 -41.60 -4.10 -4.68
N GLU A 305 -42.70 -4.63 -4.14
CA GLU A 305 -42.87 -6.05 -3.89
C GLU A 305 -43.47 -6.73 -5.13
N GLN A 306 -42.63 -7.43 -5.90
CA GLN A 306 -43.05 -8.12 -7.11
C GLN A 306 -42.53 -9.56 -7.12
N TYR A 307 -43.42 -10.51 -7.43
CA TYR A 307 -43.03 -11.91 -7.62
C TYR A 307 -42.42 -12.09 -9.01
N LEU A 308 -41.11 -12.36 -9.04
CA LEU A 308 -40.38 -12.62 -10.28
C LEU A 308 -40.22 -14.13 -10.45
N SER A 309 -40.86 -14.69 -11.48
CA SER A 309 -40.54 -16.05 -11.93
C SER A 309 -39.31 -16.00 -12.83
N LEU A 310 -38.25 -16.71 -12.44
CA LEU A 310 -37.07 -16.91 -13.29
C LEU A 310 -37.30 -18.00 -14.37
N SER A 311 -38.52 -18.56 -14.46
CA SER A 311 -38.89 -19.51 -15.50
C SER A 311 -38.97 -18.81 -16.86
N ARG A 312 -38.33 -19.41 -17.87
CA ARG A 312 -38.46 -18.99 -19.27
C ARG A 312 -39.71 -19.58 -19.95
N GLU A 313 -40.51 -20.36 -19.24
CA GLU A 313 -41.73 -20.96 -19.78
C GLU A 313 -42.94 -20.04 -19.55
N VAL A 314 -43.68 -19.79 -20.63
CA VAL A 314 -44.75 -18.79 -20.74
C VAL A 314 -46.09 -19.25 -20.12
N SER A 315 -46.13 -20.42 -19.46
CA SER A 315 -47.39 -20.97 -18.94
C SER A 315 -47.41 -20.95 -17.40
N PRO A 316 -48.35 -20.22 -16.76
CA PRO A 316 -48.51 -20.27 -15.32
C PRO A 316 -49.21 -21.58 -14.95
N SER A 317 -48.54 -22.47 -14.22
CA SER A 317 -49.24 -23.53 -13.49
C SER A 317 -49.90 -22.87 -12.28
N LEU A 318 -51.22 -22.70 -12.36
CA LEU A 318 -52.10 -22.35 -11.26
C LEU A 318 -51.95 -23.39 -10.14
N GLU A 319 -51.25 -23.03 -9.08
CA GLU A 319 -51.23 -23.61 -7.73
C GLU A 319 -50.30 -22.68 -6.92
N ASP A 320 -50.62 -22.05 -5.80
CA ASP A 320 -51.84 -21.89 -5.02
C ASP A 320 -51.53 -20.81 -3.95
N ILE A 321 -52.57 -20.19 -3.39
CA ILE A 321 -52.60 -19.50 -2.07
C ILE A 321 -52.11 -18.03 -1.97
N LYS A 322 -53.09 -17.17 -1.64
CA LYS A 322 -52.99 -15.83 -1.07
C LYS A 322 -52.90 -15.94 0.47
N LEU A 323 -51.81 -15.50 1.10
CA LEU A 323 -51.68 -15.42 2.57
C LEU A 323 -51.12 -14.06 3.00
N GLY A 324 -51.71 -13.53 4.07
CA GLY A 324 -51.46 -12.20 4.61
C GLY A 324 -50.12 -12.05 5.33
N SER A 325 -49.92 -10.84 5.85
CA SER A 325 -48.67 -10.16 6.24
C SER A 325 -47.75 -10.82 7.27
N GLU A 326 -48.00 -12.05 7.71
CA GLU A 326 -47.17 -12.68 8.75
C GLU A 326 -46.54 -14.02 8.37
N GLU A 327 -46.97 -14.68 7.29
CA GLU A 327 -46.43 -16.00 6.95
C GLU A 327 -46.34 -16.22 5.43
N MET A 328 -45.25 -15.76 4.80
CA MET A 328 -44.65 -16.56 3.73
C MET A 328 -43.14 -16.34 3.59
N ARG A 329 -42.44 -17.37 4.08
CA ARG A 329 -41.00 -17.59 3.98
C ARG A 329 -40.79 -18.56 2.82
N ILE A 330 -40.20 -18.10 1.72
CA ILE A 330 -39.66 -18.98 0.67
C ILE A 330 -38.13 -18.84 0.71
N GLY A 331 -37.51 -19.57 1.64
CA GLY A 331 -36.09 -19.43 1.95
C GLY A 331 -35.70 -18.09 2.61
N ASN A 332 -34.41 -17.92 2.92
CA ASN A 332 -33.86 -16.84 3.75
C ASN A 332 -33.41 -15.56 2.98
N LYS A 333 -33.86 -15.29 1.75
CA LYS A 333 -33.21 -14.25 0.92
C LYS A 333 -34.18 -13.34 0.18
N ARG A 334 -34.03 -12.03 0.38
CA ARG A 334 -34.67 -10.93 -0.37
C ARG A 334 -33.77 -10.47 -1.51
N ILE A 335 -34.33 -9.70 -2.44
CA ILE A 335 -33.57 -8.90 -3.39
C ILE A 335 -33.95 -7.44 -3.11
N SER A 336 -32.98 -6.60 -2.75
CA SER A 336 -33.19 -5.17 -2.49
C SER A 336 -32.52 -4.37 -3.60
N MET A 337 -33.29 -3.55 -4.32
CA MET A 337 -32.78 -2.65 -5.35
C MET A 337 -32.80 -1.22 -4.81
N HIS A 338 -31.66 -0.52 -4.86
CA HIS A 338 -31.59 0.91 -4.53
C HIS A 338 -31.10 1.69 -5.74
N THR A 339 -31.73 2.82 -6.01
CA THR A 339 -31.34 3.78 -7.04
C THR A 339 -30.45 4.87 -6.42
N LEU A 340 -29.55 5.44 -7.22
CA LEU A 340 -28.51 6.39 -6.80
C LEU A 340 -29.02 7.79 -6.36
N SER A 341 -30.30 7.97 -6.00
CA SER A 341 -30.78 9.28 -5.52
C SER A 341 -30.31 9.60 -4.10
N ASP A 342 -29.84 8.61 -3.34
CA ASP A 342 -29.53 8.77 -1.92
C ASP A 342 -28.01 8.61 -1.66
N THR A 343 -27.26 9.71 -1.80
CA THR A 343 -25.94 9.86 -1.18
C THR A 343 -25.93 10.81 0.01
N ASP A 344 -27.10 11.21 0.51
CA ASP A 344 -27.21 11.97 1.76
C ASP A 344 -27.91 11.10 2.82
N ASP A 345 -27.13 10.23 3.46
CA ASP A 345 -27.31 9.76 4.84
C ASP A 345 -25.99 9.22 5.44
#